data_AF-A0A937U2H8-F1
#
_entry.id   AF-A0A937U2H8-F1
#
_cell.length_a   1.000
_cell.length_b   1.000
_cell.length_c   1.000
_cell.angle_alpha   90.00
_cell.angle_beta   90.00
_cell.angle_gamma   90.00
#
_symmetry.space_group_name_H-M   'P 1'
#
loop_
_entity.id
_entity.type
_entity.pdbx_description
1 polymer ?
#
loop_
_entity_poly.entity_id
_entity_poly.type
_entity_poly.pdbx_seq_one_letter_code
_entity_poly.pdbx_strand_id
1 'polypeptide(L)' 'MEETTKRQKWMARMCANCTLCKYARKKQKGLIYRIVKLESRICPFCRAYEKVYGRKAHEADEG' A
#
# COMPACT_ATOMS: atom_id res chain seq x y z
N MET A 1 -19.04 -2.53 -11.69
CA MET A 1 -18.17 -1.43 -11.23
C MET A 1 -18.20 -1.45 -9.72
N GLU A 2 -17.10 -1.86 -9.07
CA GLU A 2 -17.04 -1.90 -7.61
C GLU A 2 -16.98 -0.46 -7.10
N GLU A 3 -18.06 0.02 -6.47
CA GLU A 3 -18.13 1.38 -5.95
C GLU A 3 -17.08 1.56 -4.86
N THR A 4 -15.97 2.23 -5.18
CA THR A 4 -14.95 2.58 -4.21
C THR A 4 -15.54 3.60 -3.23
N THR A 5 -16.02 3.11 -2.09
CA THR A 5 -16.66 3.90 -1.03
C THR A 5 -15.74 5.06 -0.61
N LYS A 6 -16.31 6.23 -0.26
CA LYS A 6 -15.54 7.39 0.25
C LYS A 6 -14.54 6.99 1.35
N ARG A 7 -14.93 6.05 2.21
CA ARG A 7 -14.09 5.46 3.26
C ARG A 7 -12.84 4.77 2.71
N GLN A 8 -12.97 3.97 1.65
CA GLN A 8 -11.85 3.27 1.00
C GLN A 8 -10.88 4.26 0.35
N LYS A 9 -11.37 5.30 -0.33
CA LYS A 9 -10.53 6.36 -0.90
C LYS A 9 -9.76 7.12 0.18
N TRP A 10 -10.40 7.42 1.31
CA TRP A 10 -9.74 8.08 2.45
C TRP A 10 -8.66 7.18 3.08
N MET A 11 -8.96 5.90 3.31
CA MET A 11 -7.98 4.92 3.80
C MET A 11 -6.81 4.76 2.83
N ALA A 12 -7.06 4.75 1.52
CA ALA A 12 -6.01 4.67 0.52
C ALA A 12 -5.11 5.92 0.53
N ARG A 13 -5.67 7.13 0.72
CA ARG A 13 -4.86 8.35 0.89
C ARG A 13 -4.01 8.31 2.16
N MET A 14 -4.56 7.80 3.27
CA MET A 14 -3.82 7.57 4.51
C MET A 14 -2.66 6.58 4.29
N CYS A 15 -2.91 5.47 3.59
CA CYS A 15 -1.88 4.49 3.23
C CYS A 15 -0.74 5.13 2.41
N ALA A 16 -1.09 6.01 1.45
CA ALA A 16 -0.10 6.74 0.65
C ALA A 16 0.76 7.71 1.49
N ASN A 17 0.25 8.18 2.62
CA ASN A 17 0.98 9.04 3.55
C ASN A 17 1.79 8.25 4.60
N CYS A 18 1.60 6.93 4.69
CA CYS A 18 2.34 6.10 5.64
C CYS A 18 3.83 6.11 5.33
N THR A 19 4.63 6.61 6.27
CA THR A 19 6.09 6.75 6.13
C THR A 19 6.76 5.41 5.85
N LEU A 20 6.26 4.31 6.45
CA LEU A 20 6.78 2.96 6.23
C LEU A 20 6.54 2.47 4.79
N CYS A 21 5.30 2.57 4.31
CA CYS A 21 4.96 2.21 2.93
C CYS A 21 5.71 3.09 1.91
N LYS A 22 5.82 4.38 2.19
CA LYS A 22 6.60 5.33 1.37
C LYS A 22 8.09 4.97 1.34
N TYR A 23 8.66 4.60 2.49
CA TYR A 23 10.06 4.20 2.59
C TYR A 23 10.32 2.85 1.90
N ALA A 24 9.43 1.88 2.08
CA ALA A 24 9.49 0.59 1.38
C ALA A 24 9.41 0.76 -0.14
N ARG A 25 8.48 1.59 -0.64
CA ARG A 25 8.38 1.95 -2.06
C ARG A 25 9.62 2.68 -2.57
N LYS A 26 10.25 3.53 -1.75
CA LYS A 26 11.44 4.29 -2.14
C LYS A 26 12.71 3.45 -2.16
N LYS A 27 12.92 2.59 -1.15
CA LYS A 27 14.14 1.77 -1.03
C LYS A 27 14.07 0.47 -1.83
N GLN A 28 12.90 -0.16 -1.93
CA GLN A 28 12.65 -1.47 -2.58
C GLN A 28 13.67 -2.57 -2.23
N LYS A 29 14.42 -2.40 -1.14
CA LYS A 29 15.53 -3.27 -0.73
C LYS A 29 15.76 -3.16 0.77
N GLY A 30 16.04 -4.30 1.40
CA GLY A 30 16.36 -4.40 2.83
C GLY A 30 15.22 -4.89 3.71
N LEU A 31 15.48 -5.01 5.01
CA LEU A 31 14.54 -5.55 6.00
C LEU A 31 13.19 -4.83 6.00
N ILE A 32 13.16 -3.50 5.84
CA ILE A 32 11.92 -2.71 5.86
C ILE A 32 10.99 -3.10 4.70
N TYR A 33 11.53 -3.37 3.50
CA TYR A 33 10.71 -3.86 2.39
C TYR A 33 10.10 -5.24 2.68
N ARG A 34 10.87 -6.17 3.27
CA ARG A 34 10.36 -7.49 3.68
C ARG A 34 9.28 -7.38 4.77
N ILE A 35 9.47 -6.47 5.74
CA ILE A 35 8.49 -6.23 6.81
C ILE A 35 7.21 -5.65 6.23
N VAL A 36 7.29 -4.61 5.39
CA VAL A 36 6.11 -4.00 4.76
C VAL A 36 5.41 -4.98 3.82
N LYS A 37 6.15 -5.83 3.08
CA LYS A 37 5.56 -6.90 2.26
C LYS A 37 4.70 -7.88 3.09
N LEU A 38 5.14 -8.19 4.32
CA LEU A 38 4.36 -9.02 5.25
C LEU A 38 3.20 -8.24 5.89
N GLU A 39 3.45 -7.01 6.34
CA GLU A 39 2.47 -6.14 6.99
C GLU A 39 1.32 -5.77 6.03
N SER A 40 1.63 -5.59 4.74
CA SER A 40 0.67 -5.27 3.69
C SER A 40 -0.43 -6.33 3.53
N ARG A 41 -0.17 -7.60 3.90
CA ARG A 41 -1.20 -8.66 3.93
C ARG A 41 -2.19 -8.53 5.09
N ILE A 42 -1.76 -7.93 6.21
CA ILE A 42 -2.56 -7.78 7.44
C ILE A 42 -3.22 -6.39 7.50
N CYS A 43 -2.62 -5.40 6.83
CA CYS A 43 -3.04 -4.02 6.95
C CYS A 43 -4.26 -3.69 6.07
N PRO A 44 -5.39 -3.28 6.66
CA PRO A 44 -6.60 -2.96 5.91
C PRO A 44 -6.42 -1.75 4.98
N PHE A 45 -5.48 -0.86 5.30
CA PHE A 45 -5.16 0.32 4.49
C PHE A 45 -4.45 -0.06 3.19
N CYS A 46 -3.51 -1.01 3.23
CA CYS A 46 -2.85 -1.52 2.02
C CYS A 46 -3.88 -2.19 1.08
N ARG A 47 -4.79 -3.00 1.63
CA ARG A 47 -5.84 -3.66 0.86
C ARG A 47 -6.82 -2.66 0.23
N ALA A 48 -7.18 -1.59 0.96
CA ALA A 48 -7.98 -0.51 0.42
C ALA A 48 -7.22 0.27 -0.67
N TYR A 49 -5.92 0.47 -0.51
CA TYR A 49 -5.06 1.08 -1.53
C TYR A 49 -5.01 0.24 -2.81
N GLU A 50 -4.83 -1.08 -2.70
CA GLU A 50 -4.88 -2.00 -3.85
C GLU A 50 -6.25 -1.98 -4.55
N LYS A 51 -7.36 -1.98 -3.80
CA LYS A 51 -8.70 -1.88 -4.40
C LYS A 51 -8.96 -0.57 -5.12
N VAL A 52 -8.44 0.55 -4.60
CA VAL A 52 -8.69 1.89 -5.16
C VAL A 52 -7.73 2.21 -6.31
N TYR A 53 -6.45 1.87 -6.17
CA TYR A 53 -5.39 2.23 -7.11
C TYR A 53 -4.96 1.07 -8.02
N GLY A 54 -5.44 -0.15 -7.79
CA GLY A 54 -5.09 -1.32 -8.58
C GLY A 54 -3.64 -1.78 -8.44
N ARG A 55 -2.88 -1.24 -7.47
CA ARG A 55 -1.46 -1.54 -7.27
C ARG A 55 -1.10 -1.66 -5.79
N LYS A 56 -0.14 -2.51 -5.44
CA LYS A 56 0.31 -2.65 -4.05
C LYS A 56 1.01 -1.38 -3.59
N ALA A 57 0.81 -0.99 -2.33
CA ALA A 57 1.46 0.21 -1.78
C ALA A 57 3.00 0.09 -1.77
N HIS A 58 3.51 -1.13 -1.65
CA HIS A 58 4.92 -1.47 -1.46
C HIS A 58 5.64 -2.00 -2.70
N GLU A 59 4.90 -2.45 -3.73
CA GLU A 59 5.49 -2.78 -5.02
C GLU A 59 5.71 -1.48 -5.79
N ALA A 60 6.96 -1.19 -6.14
CA ALA A 60 7.21 -0.43 -7.34
C ALA A 60 7.56 -1.47 -8.39
N ASP A 61 6.69 -1.57 -9.40
CA ASP A 61 6.97 -2.10 -10.74
C ASP A 61 8.21 -3.01 -10.81
N GLU A 62 8.07 -4.25 -10.35
CA GLU A 62 9.03 -5.31 -10.71
C GLU A 62 8.63 -5.78 -12.11
N GLY A 63 9.29 -5.21 -13.12
CA GLY A 63 9.51 -5.85 -14.41
C GLY A 63 10.68 -6.82 -14.34
#